data_AF-A0A1I0GE30-F1
#
_entry.id   AF-A0A1I0GE30-F1
#
_cell.length_a   1.000
_cell.length_b   1.000
_cell.length_c   1.000
_cell.angle_alpha   90.00
_cell.angle_beta   90.00
_cell.angle_gamma   90.00
#
_symmetry.space_group_name_H-M   'P 1'
#
loop_
_entity.id
_entity.type
_entity.pdbx_description
1 polymer ?
#
loop_
_entity_poly.entity_id
_entity_poly.type
_entity_poly.pdbx_seq_one_letter_code
_entity_poly.pdbx_strand_id
1 'polypeptide(L)' 'MAKYKSKYPELGFYVKDERKQFMNGNYTTEKKAEIDVLDNLTDVEKVEEEKAEPKPKAQPKKSGSKAKK' A
#
# COMPACT_ATOMS: atom_id res chain seq x y z
N MET A 1 -12.78 -8.24 -6.00
CA MET A 1 -11.33 -8.57 -6.00
C MET A 1 -10.45 -7.37 -6.30
N ALA A 2 -9.51 -7.07 -5.39
CA ALA A 2 -8.40 -6.16 -5.62
C ALA A 2 -7.14 -6.98 -5.91
N LYS A 3 -6.41 -6.63 -6.97
CA LYS A 3 -5.09 -7.18 -7.30
C LYS A 3 -4.03 -6.20 -6.83
N TYR A 4 -2.96 -6.73 -6.24
CA TYR A 4 -1.81 -5.99 -5.78
C TYR A 4 -0.55 -6.61 -6.36
N LYS A 5 0.45 -5.77 -6.63
CA LYS A 5 1.77 -6.17 -7.08
C LYS A 5 2.81 -5.62 -6.13
N SER A 6 3.61 -6.49 -5.55
CA SER A 6 4.76 -6.10 -4.75
C SER A 6 6.01 -6.03 -5.60
N LYS A 7 6.91 -5.12 -5.23
CA LYS A 7 8.28 -5.10 -5.74
C LYS A 7 9.07 -6.37 -5.39
N TYR A 8 8.69 -7.05 -4.31
CA TYR A 8 9.34 -8.28 -3.85
C TYR A 8 8.46 -9.50 -4.15
N PRO A 9 8.98 -10.49 -4.90
CA PRO A 9 8.18 -11.62 -5.36
C PRO A 9 7.68 -12.54 -4.23
N GLU A 10 8.37 -12.56 -3.11
CA GLU A 10 8.12 -13.42 -1.94
C GLU A 10 7.81 -12.60 -0.67
N LEU A 11 7.27 -11.38 -0.82
CA LEU A 11 6.93 -10.54 0.32
C LEU A 11 5.90 -11.25 1.21
N GLY A 12 6.23 -11.47 2.48
CA GLY A 12 5.32 -11.97 3.50
C GLY A 12 4.79 -10.83 4.35
N PHE A 13 3.50 -10.84 4.67
CA PHE A 13 2.86 -9.87 5.57
C PHE A 13 1.85 -10.57 6.48
N TYR A 14 1.49 -9.93 7.59
CA TYR A 14 0.54 -10.48 8.55
C TYR A 14 -0.76 -9.70 8.51
N VAL A 15 -1.89 -10.41 8.51
CA VAL A 15 -3.22 -9.81 8.59
C VAL A 15 -4.00 -10.53 9.66
N LYS A 16 -4.32 -9.83 10.76
CA LYS A 16 -5.08 -10.40 11.90
C LYS A 16 -4.50 -11.76 12.34
N ASP A 17 -3.19 -11.80 12.56
CA ASP A 17 -2.44 -12.99 12.97
C ASP A 17 -2.25 -14.08 11.88
N GLU A 18 -2.90 -13.98 10.72
CA GLU A 18 -2.61 -14.85 9.58
C GLU A 18 -1.41 -14.32 8.77
N ARG A 19 -0.37 -15.15 8.63
CA ARG A 19 0.71 -14.87 7.66
C ARG A 19 0.21 -15.11 6.24
N LYS A 20 0.26 -14.07 5.43
CA LYS A 20 0.02 -14.09 3.98
C LYS A 20 1.31 -13.78 3.25
N GLN A 21 1.35 -14.16 1.99
CA GLN A 21 2.53 -13.99 1.15
C GLN A 21 2.10 -13.71 -0.29
N PHE A 22 2.86 -12.84 -0.95
CA PHE A 22 2.76 -12.62 -2.39
C PHE A 22 3.24 -13.86 -3.16
N MET A 23 2.54 -14.20 -4.23
CA MET A 23 2.89 -15.30 -5.13
C MET A 23 3.43 -14.69 -6.44
N ASN A 24 4.72 -14.85 -6.71
CA ASN A 24 5.41 -14.20 -7.83
C ASN A 24 5.19 -12.67 -7.87
N GLY A 25 5.14 -12.05 -6.69
CA GLY A 25 4.93 -10.61 -6.56
C GLY A 25 3.50 -10.17 -6.83
N ASN A 26 2.55 -11.08 -7.02
CA ASN A 26 1.13 -10.76 -7.16
C ASN A 26 0.35 -11.27 -5.93
N TYR A 27 -0.63 -10.48 -5.51
CA TYR A 27 -1.55 -10.85 -4.44
C TYR A 27 -2.96 -10.40 -4.78
N THR A 28 -3.94 -11.26 -4.55
CA THR A 28 -5.34 -10.96 -4.86
C THR A 28 -6.18 -11.18 -3.62
N THR A 29 -6.98 -10.20 -3.24
CA THR A 29 -7.82 -10.30 -2.06
C THR A 29 -9.13 -9.55 -2.23
N GLU A 30 -10.14 -9.98 -1.49
CA GLU A 30 -11.43 -9.31 -1.32
C GLU A 30 -11.67 -8.87 0.12
N LYS A 31 -10.80 -9.26 1.06
CA LYS A 31 -10.97 -8.93 2.47
C LYS A 31 -10.46 -7.51 2.72
N LYS A 32 -11.34 -6.68 3.28
CA LYS A 32 -11.03 -5.29 3.62
C LYS A 32 -9.84 -5.13 4.57
N ALA A 33 -9.65 -6.09 5.49
CA ALA A 33 -8.50 -6.10 6.41
C ALA A 33 -7.16 -6.34 5.70
N GLU A 34 -7.16 -7.15 4.63
CA GLU A 34 -5.94 -7.37 3.84
C GLU A 34 -5.64 -6.13 3.00
N ILE A 35 -6.68 -5.53 2.40
CA ILE A 35 -6.57 -4.29 1.63
C ILE A 35 -5.97 -3.16 2.47
N ASP A 36 -6.42 -2.98 3.71
CA ASP A 36 -5.89 -1.94 4.61
C ASP A 36 -4.39 -2.10 4.89
N VAL A 37 -3.93 -3.34 5.15
CA VAL A 37 -2.50 -3.62 5.34
C VAL A 37 -1.72 -3.34 4.06
N LEU A 38 -2.24 -3.77 2.90
CA LEU A 38 -1.59 -3.57 1.60
C LEU A 38 -1.52 -2.09 1.20
N ASP A 39 -2.53 -1.28 1.55
CA ASP A 39 -2.54 0.17 1.30
C ASP A 39 -1.52 0.92 2.16
N ASN A 40 -1.23 0.40 3.35
CA ASN A 40 -0.17 0.91 4.22
C ASN A 40 1.25 0.49 3.77
N LEU A 41 1.38 -0.50 2.89
CA LEU A 41 2.69 -0.98 2.41
C LEU A 41 3.18 -0.14 1.23
N THR A 42 4.31 0.54 1.44
CA THR A 42 4.90 1.45 0.42
C THR A 42 5.51 0.70 -0.77
N ASP A 43 5.88 -0.57 -0.58
CA ASP A 43 6.47 -1.46 -1.60
C ASP A 43 5.43 -2.30 -2.36
N VAL A 44 4.14 -2.00 -2.18
CA VAL A 44 3.02 -2.67 -2.85
C VAL A 44 2.22 -1.64 -3.65
N GLU A 45 1.88 -1.98 -4.88
CA GLU A 45 1.04 -1.16 -5.76
C GLU A 45 -0.26 -1.92 -6.09
N LYS A 46 -1.40 -1.24 -5.95
CA LYS A 46 -2.70 -1.80 -6.37
C LYS A 46 -2.78 -1.81 -7.89
N VAL A 47 -2.84 -3.00 -8.49
CA VAL A 47 -3.03 -3.21 -9.93
C VAL A 47 -4.52 -3.37 -10.18
N GLU A 48 -5.26 -2.27 -10.08
CA GLU A 48 -6.67 -2.24 -10.49
C GLU A 48 -6.71 -1.92 -11.99
N GLU A 49 -7.32 -2.80 -12.79
CA GLU A 49 -7.60 -2.54 -14.19
C GLU A 49 -8.61 -1.38 -14.25
N GLU A 50 -8.07 -0.18 -14.45
CA GLU A 50 -8.75 1.01 -14.99
C GLU A 50 -9.92 1.58 -14.16
N LYS A 51 -9.58 2.35 -13.12
CA LYS A 51 -10.04 3.74 -13.00
C LYS A 51 -9.11 4.53 -12.09
N ALA A 52 -8.52 5.56 -12.68
CA ALA A 52 -7.59 6.49 -12.07
C ALA A 52 -8.09 7.09 -10.75
N GLU A 53 -7.18 7.27 -9.78
CA GLU A 53 -6.89 8.56 -9.13
C GLU A 53 -5.67 8.44 -8.18
N PRO A 54 -4.96 9.55 -7.90
CA PRO A 54 -3.52 9.56 -7.69
C PRO A 54 -3.10 9.15 -6.27
N LYS A 55 -1.93 8.54 -6.18
CA LYS A 55 -1.14 8.39 -4.94
C LYS A 55 -1.22 9.68 -4.11
N PRO A 56 -1.75 9.69 -2.87
CA PRO A 56 -1.43 10.76 -1.97
C PRO A 56 -0.02 10.47 -1.45
N LYS A 57 0.99 10.98 -2.17
CA LYS A 57 2.23 11.33 -1.49
C LYS A 57 1.91 12.49 -0.56
N ALA A 58 2.28 12.30 0.70
CA ALA A 58 2.50 13.29 1.74
C ALA A 58 1.31 13.59 2.67
N GLN A 59 1.55 13.28 3.94
CA GLN A 59 0.94 13.92 5.10
C GLN A 59 2.04 14.16 6.16
N PRO A 60 1.89 15.16 7.05
CA PRO A 60 2.59 16.43 6.93
C PRO A 60 3.51 16.70 8.13
N LYS A 61 4.73 17.19 7.91
CA LYS A 61 5.52 17.77 9.01
C LYS A 61 5.25 19.26 9.12
N LYS A 62 4.38 19.59 10.08
CA LYS A 62 4.03 20.94 10.54
C LYS A 62 5.25 21.75 11.00
N SER A 63 5.17 23.05 10.71
CA SER A 63 5.57 24.22 11.52
C SER A 63 7.04 24.47 11.90
N GLY A 64 7.55 25.64 11.46
CA GLY A 64 8.73 26.30 12.05
C GLY A 64 9.09 27.66 11.42
N SER A 65 8.44 28.72 11.91
CA SER A 65 8.90 30.13 12.04
C SER A 65 9.41 30.99 10.84
N LYS A 66 8.61 32.05 10.57
CA LYS A 66 8.94 33.50 10.48
C LYS A 66 10.29 34.01 9.92
N ALA A 67 10.13 35.17 9.23
CA ALA A 67 11.03 36.33 9.08
C ALA A 67 11.80 36.39 7.74
N LYS A 68 11.36 37.20 6.77
CA LYS A 68 11.55 38.67 6.63
C LYS A 68 13.03 39.04 6.45
N LYS A 69 13.42 39.39 5.22
CA LYS A 69 14.10 40.66 4.89
C LYS A 69 14.07 40.91 3.39
#